data_AF-A0A368F298-F1
#
_entry.id   AF-A0A368F298-F1
#
_cell.length_a   1.000
_cell.length_b   1.000
_cell.length_c   1.000
_cell.angle_alpha   90.00
_cell.angle_beta   90.00
_cell.angle_gamma   90.00
#
_symmetry.space_group_name_H-M   'P 1'
#
loop_
_entity.id
_entity.type
_entity.pdbx_description
1 polymer ?
#
loop_
_entity_poly.entity_id
_entity_poly.type
_entity_poly.pdbx_seq_one_letter_code
_entity_poly.pdbx_strand_id
1 'polypeptide(L)'
;MSSNDTLSSSQVKPSGLDTGLSDADIDALSSGEIISVILERNTDPVIEKLAQKLRTRISREISDAVEEEKRGRSLVFSGLPEGDLDKPLLERQKELENKVAEILDMLKVDCLPESTYRM
;
A
#
# COMPACT_ATOMS: atom_id res chain seq x y z
N MET A 1 64.14 -37.29 2.35
CA MET A 1 63.51 -37.31 1.00
C MET A 1 62.36 -36.32 1.10
N SER A 2 62.57 -35.04 0.75
CA SER A 2 62.60 -34.50 -0.63
C SER A 2 61.25 -34.72 -1.32
N SER A 3 60.53 -33.75 -1.87
CA SER A 3 60.77 -32.32 -2.13
C SER A 3 59.41 -31.66 -2.45
N ASN A 4 59.37 -30.32 -2.36
CA ASN A 4 58.35 -29.40 -2.88
C ASN A 4 58.10 -29.57 -4.39
N ASP A 5 56.95 -29.04 -4.87
CA ASP A 5 56.84 -27.97 -5.89
C ASP A 5 55.36 -27.77 -6.28
N THR A 6 54.70 -26.69 -5.85
CA THR A 6 54.62 -25.31 -6.40
C THR A 6 53.54 -25.09 -7.48
N LEU A 7 52.77 -24.02 -7.23
CA LEU A 7 52.11 -23.10 -8.19
C LEU A 7 50.85 -23.60 -8.93
N SER A 8 49.72 -22.93 -8.73
CA SER A 8 49.44 -21.74 -9.54
C SER A 8 48.18 -21.01 -9.08
N SER A 9 48.35 -19.70 -9.06
CA SER A 9 47.37 -18.65 -8.81
C SER A 9 46.12 -18.77 -9.69
N SER A 10 44.96 -18.50 -9.11
CA SER A 10 43.91 -17.77 -9.79
C SER A 10 43.25 -16.87 -8.75
N GLN A 11 43.88 -15.70 -8.55
CA GLN A 11 43.16 -14.50 -8.15
C GLN A 11 42.01 -14.32 -9.15
N VAL A 12 40.79 -14.67 -8.72
CA VAL A 12 39.60 -14.10 -9.33
C VAL A 12 39.56 -12.67 -8.81
N LYS A 13 40.17 -11.78 -9.59
CA LYS A 13 39.97 -10.34 -9.57
C LYS A 13 38.47 -10.11 -9.29
N PRO A 14 38.06 -9.40 -8.24
CA PRO A 14 36.70 -8.88 -8.20
C PRO A 14 36.66 -7.83 -9.31
N SER A 15 36.35 -8.31 -10.51
CA SER A 15 36.04 -7.47 -11.65
C SER A 15 34.90 -6.59 -11.21
N GLY A 16 35.20 -5.30 -11.07
CA GLY A 16 34.26 -4.30 -10.62
C GLY A 16 32.94 -4.42 -11.38
N LEU A 17 31.91 -4.78 -10.63
CA LEU A 17 30.54 -4.39 -10.91
C LEU A 17 30.23 -3.31 -9.88
N ASP A 18 30.77 -2.12 -10.13
CA ASP A 18 30.09 -0.91 -9.70
C ASP A 18 28.76 -0.90 -10.47
N THR A 19 27.69 -1.35 -9.82
CA THR A 19 26.34 -1.30 -10.38
C THR A 19 25.43 -0.45 -9.50
N GLY A 20 25.95 0.73 -9.14
CA GLY A 20 25.25 2.00 -9.27
C GLY A 20 23.85 2.11 -8.68
N LEU A 21 23.67 1.69 -7.43
CA LEU A 21 22.68 2.24 -6.50
C LEU A 21 23.29 2.05 -5.10
N SER A 22 23.53 3.13 -4.36
CA SER A 22 23.90 3.03 -2.96
C SER A 22 22.69 2.62 -2.12
N ASP A 23 22.90 2.08 -0.91
CA ASP A 23 21.79 1.74 -0.01
C ASP A 23 20.87 2.95 0.24
N ALA A 24 21.44 4.15 0.33
CA ALA A 24 20.69 5.39 0.47
C ALA A 24 19.82 5.72 -0.77
N ASP A 25 20.30 5.38 -1.97
CA ASP A 25 19.52 5.55 -3.20
C ASP A 25 18.36 4.54 -3.23
N ILE A 26 18.57 3.31 -2.76
CA ILE A 26 17.53 2.27 -2.69
C ILE A 26 16.45 2.66 -1.68
N ASP A 27 16.83 3.16 -0.50
CA ASP A 27 15.90 3.61 0.54
C ASP A 27 15.02 4.79 0.10
N ALA A 28 15.50 5.61 -0.84
CA ALA A 28 14.75 6.73 -1.40
C ALA A 28 13.70 6.29 -2.44
N LEU A 29 13.79 5.07 -2.98
CA LEU A 29 12.85 4.55 -3.98
C LEU A 29 11.58 4.03 -3.32
N SER A 30 10.44 4.26 -3.97
CA SER A 30 9.20 3.57 -3.64
C SER A 30 9.28 2.08 -3.96
N SER A 31 8.43 1.27 -3.34
CA SER A 31 8.35 -0.17 -3.65
C SER A 31 8.08 -0.45 -5.13
N GLY A 32 7.35 0.44 -5.82
CA GLY A 32 7.09 0.34 -7.25
C GLY A 32 8.34 0.59 -8.09
N GLU A 33 9.15 1.57 -7.72
CA GLU A 33 10.41 1.89 -8.40
C GLU A 33 11.47 0.81 -8.17
N ILE A 34 11.58 0.27 -6.96
CA ILE A 34 12.45 -0.88 -6.66
C ILE A 34 12.08 -2.06 -7.57
N ILE A 35 10.79 -2.37 -7.72
CA ILE A 35 10.33 -3.44 -8.60
C ILE A 35 10.63 -3.14 -10.08
N SER A 36 10.48 -1.89 -10.52
CA SER A 36 10.84 -1.49 -11.89
C SER A 36 12.33 -1.70 -12.15
N VAL A 37 13.20 -1.29 -11.23
CA VAL A 37 14.66 -1.51 -11.33
C VAL A 37 14.98 -3.00 -11.38
N ILE A 38 14.31 -3.83 -10.58
CA ILE A 38 14.45 -5.30 -10.62
C ILE A 38 14.07 -5.82 -12.01
N LEU A 39 12.91 -5.41 -12.54
CA LEU A 39 12.43 -5.86 -13.84
C LEU A 39 13.35 -5.44 -15.00
N GLU A 40 13.91 -4.22 -14.95
CA GLU A 40 14.83 -3.70 -15.97
C GLU A 40 16.18 -4.44 -16.00
N ARG A 41 16.68 -4.88 -14.84
CA ARG A 41 17.98 -5.56 -14.72
C ARG A 41 17.86 -7.08 -14.84
N ASN A 42 16.66 -7.63 -14.71
CA ASN A 42 16.44 -9.06 -14.62
C ASN A 42 16.32 -9.73 -16.00
N THR A 43 17.02 -10.85 -16.17
CA THR A 43 16.94 -11.70 -17.37
C THR A 43 16.18 -13.01 -17.13
N ASP A 44 15.83 -13.34 -15.89
CA ASP A 44 15.12 -14.57 -15.54
C ASP A 44 13.60 -14.41 -15.66
N PRO A 45 12.91 -15.12 -16.56
CA PRO A 45 11.46 -14.99 -16.74
C PRO A 45 10.63 -15.37 -15.51
N VAL A 46 11.17 -16.21 -14.61
CA VAL A 46 10.50 -16.58 -13.35
C VAL A 46 10.54 -15.41 -12.38
N ILE A 47 11.70 -14.76 -12.22
CA ILE A 47 11.84 -13.58 -11.37
C ILE A 47 11.00 -12.42 -11.90
N GLU A 48 10.93 -12.24 -13.22
CA GLU A 48 10.07 -11.23 -13.84
C GLU A 48 8.60 -11.43 -13.44
N LYS A 49 8.11 -12.66 -13.58
CA LYS A 49 6.73 -13.02 -13.21
C LYS A 49 6.47 -12.85 -11.71
N LEU A 50 7.44 -13.17 -10.86
CA LEU A 50 7.33 -12.98 -9.41
C LEU A 50 7.28 -11.50 -9.05
N ALA A 51 8.14 -10.67 -9.64
CA ALA A 51 8.19 -9.22 -9.41
C ALA A 51 6.89 -8.53 -9.88
N GLN A 52 6.35 -8.90 -11.03
CA GLN A 52 5.03 -8.42 -11.49
C GLN A 52 3.89 -8.83 -10.53
N LYS A 53 3.89 -10.08 -10.05
CA LYS A 53 2.91 -10.54 -9.05
C LYS A 53 3.08 -9.80 -7.72
N LEU A 54 4.31 -9.56 -7.27
CA LEU A 54 4.59 -8.82 -6.05
C LEU A 54 4.06 -7.39 -6.14
N ARG A 55 4.29 -6.71 -7.27
CA ARG A 55 3.77 -5.36 -7.52
C ARG A 55 2.26 -5.27 -7.31
N THR A 56 1.52 -6.16 -7.95
CA THR A 56 0.05 -6.19 -7.85
C THR A 56 -0.43 -6.61 -6.47
N ARG A 57 0.28 -7.53 -5.82
CA ARG A 57 -0.05 -8.01 -4.48
C ARG A 57 0.14 -6.96 -3.40
N ILE A 58 1.25 -6.21 -3.42
CA ILE A 58 1.51 -5.13 -2.47
C ILE A 58 0.41 -4.07 -2.54
N SER A 59 0.08 -3.59 -3.75
CA SER A 59 -0.98 -2.59 -3.92
C SER A 59 -2.32 -3.08 -3.39
N ARG A 60 -2.66 -4.36 -3.64
CA ARG A 60 -3.88 -4.96 -3.11
C ARG A 60 -3.87 -5.08 -1.59
N GLU A 61 -2.79 -5.61 -1.00
CA GLU A 61 -2.68 -5.77 0.45
C GLU A 61 -2.76 -4.43 1.19
N ILE A 62 -2.16 -3.36 0.64
CA ILE A 62 -2.28 -2.01 1.19
C ILE A 62 -3.73 -1.52 1.08
N SER A 63 -4.38 -1.68 -0.08
CA SER A 63 -5.78 -1.30 -0.26
C SER A 63 -6.71 -2.04 0.70
N ASP A 64 -6.52 -3.35 0.84
CA ASP A 64 -7.31 -4.19 1.74
C ASP A 64 -7.11 -3.76 3.19
N ALA A 65 -5.87 -3.46 3.60
CA ALA A 65 -5.58 -2.96 4.94
C ALA A 65 -6.24 -1.61 5.23
N VAL A 66 -6.26 -0.68 4.26
CA VAL A 66 -6.93 0.62 4.39
C VAL A 66 -8.44 0.44 4.52
N GLU A 67 -9.05 -0.42 3.70
CA GLU A 67 -10.49 -0.66 3.77
C GLU A 67 -10.90 -1.42 5.04
N GLU A 68 -10.07 -2.36 5.52
CA GLU A 68 -10.28 -3.02 6.80
C GLU A 68 -10.26 -2.02 7.97
N GLU A 69 -9.32 -1.09 7.93
CA GLU A 69 -9.18 -0.05 8.95
C GLU A 69 -10.38 0.91 8.96
N LYS A 70 -10.80 1.38 7.78
CA LYS A 70 -12.03 2.18 7.62
C LYS A 70 -13.26 1.44 8.13
N ARG A 71 -13.39 0.17 7.78
CA ARG A 71 -14.51 -0.67 8.21
C ARG A 71 -14.51 -0.90 9.71
N GLY A 72 -13.34 -1.11 10.32
CA GLY A 72 -13.17 -1.27 11.77
C GLY A 72 -13.61 -0.04 12.56
N ARG A 73 -13.56 1.15 11.95
CA ARG A 73 -14.03 2.43 12.52
C ARG A 73 -15.42 2.86 12.05
N SER A 74 -16.11 2.05 11.24
CA SER A 74 -17.42 2.40 10.68
C SER A 74 -18.55 2.02 11.63
N LEU A 75 -19.61 2.84 11.67
CA LEU A 75 -20.84 2.58 12.42
C LEU A 75 -22.02 2.44 11.46
N VAL A 76 -22.95 1.54 11.78
CA VAL A 76 -24.17 1.33 10.99
C VAL A 76 -25.38 1.79 11.80
N PHE A 77 -26.09 2.80 11.28
CA PHE A 77 -27.34 3.29 11.85
C PHE A 77 -28.52 2.79 11.04
N SER A 78 -29.34 1.93 11.64
CA SER A 78 -30.59 1.45 11.04
C SER A 78 -31.80 2.26 11.49
N GLY A 79 -32.83 2.35 10.64
CA GLY A 79 -34.09 3.00 10.99
C GLY A 79 -34.10 4.51 10.87
N LEU A 80 -33.07 5.12 10.26
CA LEU A 80 -33.06 6.56 10.00
C LEU A 80 -33.99 6.91 8.84
N PRO A 81 -34.95 7.84 9.03
CA PRO A 81 -35.83 8.29 7.96
C PRO A 81 -35.03 8.79 6.76
N GLU A 82 -35.41 8.34 5.56
CA GLU A 82 -34.82 8.81 4.32
C GLU A 82 -35.05 10.31 4.12
N GLY A 83 -34.17 10.93 3.33
CA GLY A 83 -34.36 12.30 2.89
C GLY A 83 -35.42 12.38 1.79
N ASP A 84 -35.98 13.56 1.60
CA ASP A 84 -36.88 13.83 0.50
C ASP A 84 -36.13 13.71 -0.84
N LEU A 85 -36.52 12.75 -1.69
CA LEU A 85 -35.86 12.46 -2.97
C LEU A 85 -35.97 13.59 -3.99
N ASP A 86 -36.94 14.49 -3.82
CA ASP A 86 -37.12 15.65 -4.69
C ASP A 86 -36.09 16.76 -4.40
N LYS A 87 -35.37 16.66 -3.27
CA LYS A 87 -34.31 17.61 -2.92
C LYS A 87 -33.00 17.33 -3.66
N PRO A 88 -32.23 18.39 -3.95
CA PRO A 88 -30.87 18.25 -4.48
C PRO A 88 -30.01 17.30 -3.65
N LEU A 89 -29.09 16.58 -4.30
CA LEU A 89 -28.20 15.62 -3.65
C LEU A 89 -27.42 16.25 -2.47
N LEU A 90 -26.92 17.47 -2.65
CA LEU A 90 -26.17 18.18 -1.61
C LEU A 90 -27.01 18.44 -0.35
N GLU A 91 -28.29 18.81 -0.52
CA GLU A 91 -29.19 19.05 0.60
C GLU A 91 -29.52 17.75 1.33
N ARG A 92 -29.81 16.67 0.58
CA ARG A 92 -30.04 15.34 1.16
C ARG A 92 -28.84 14.81 1.94
N GLN A 93 -27.63 15.04 1.42
CA GLN A 93 -26.39 14.64 2.09
C GLN A 93 -26.19 15.43 3.39
N LYS A 94 -26.40 16.75 3.38
CA LYS A 94 -26.31 17.59 4.57
C LYS A 94 -27.34 17.20 5.64
N GLU A 95 -28.56 16.88 5.21
CA GLU A 95 -29.59 16.39 6.12
C GLU A 95 -29.20 15.07 6.79
N LEU A 96 -28.57 14.14 6.04
CA LEU A 96 -28.06 12.89 6.59
C LEU A 96 -26.95 13.13 7.61
N GLU A 97 -25.96 13.96 7.27
CA GLU A 97 -24.85 14.32 8.15
C GLU A 97 -25.36 14.95 9.45
N ASN A 98 -26.31 15.88 9.36
CA ASN A 98 -26.94 16.49 10.53
C ASN A 98 -27.65 15.46 11.43
N LYS A 99 -28.44 14.55 10.84
CA LYS A 99 -29.13 13.49 11.59
C LYS A 99 -28.13 12.58 12.32
N VAL A 100 -27.01 12.22 11.68
CA VAL A 100 -25.97 11.42 12.32
C VAL A 100 -25.26 12.20 13.43
N ALA A 101 -24.94 13.47 13.20
CA ALA A 101 -24.34 14.34 14.21
C ALA A 101 -25.22 14.49 15.45
N GLU A 102 -26.53 14.68 15.29
CA GLU A 102 -27.49 14.76 16.39
C GLU A 102 -27.51 13.47 17.25
N ILE A 103 -27.38 12.30 16.62
CA ILE A 103 -27.30 11.02 17.34
C ILE A 103 -26.01 10.94 18.15
N LEU A 104 -24.88 11.32 17.55
CA LEU A 104 -23.58 11.30 18.23
C LEU A 104 -23.55 12.31 19.40
N ASP A 105 -24.16 13.47 19.24
CA ASP A 105 -24.32 14.47 20.30
C ASP A 105 -25.19 13.93 21.45
N MET A 106 -26.31 13.27 21.13
CA MET A 106 -27.17 12.62 22.12
C MET A 106 -26.44 11.51 22.90
N LEU A 107 -25.55 10.76 22.23
CA LEU A 107 -24.68 9.75 22.83
C LEU A 107 -23.45 10.36 23.54
N LYS A 108 -23.26 11.68 23.47
CA LYS A 108 -22.12 12.42 24.03
C LYS A 108 -20.78 11.93 23.51
N VAL A 109 -20.73 11.60 22.23
CA VAL A 109 -19.50 11.21 21.53
C VAL A 109 -18.81 12.49 21.04
N ASP A 110 -17.59 12.73 21.52
CA ASP A 110 -16.81 13.93 21.17
C ASP A 110 -16.01 13.73 19.86
N CYS A 111 -16.71 13.30 18.79
CA CYS A 111 -16.15 13.21 17.45
C CYS A 111 -17.22 13.29 16.36
N LEU A 112 -16.79 13.65 15.14
CA LEU A 112 -17.63 13.62 13.94
C LEU A 112 -17.12 12.53 12.98
N PRO A 113 -18.02 11.91 12.19
CA PRO A 113 -17.62 10.93 11.18
C PRO A 113 -16.75 11.56 10.09
N GLU A 114 -15.77 10.81 9.61
CA GLU A 114 -14.95 11.20 8.44
C GLU A 114 -15.79 11.24 7.15
N SER A 115 -16.73 10.30 7.01
CA SER A 115 -17.69 10.26 5.90
C SER A 115 -19.00 9.64 6.37
N THR A 116 -20.10 10.06 5.74
CA THR A 116 -21.44 9.51 6.00
C THR A 116 -22.11 9.22 4.67
N TYR A 117 -22.72 8.06 4.52
CA TYR A 117 -23.43 7.67 3.31
C TYR A 117 -24.59 6.73 3.64
N ARG A 118 -25.54 6.60 2.71
CA ARG A 118 -26.58 5.57 2.74
C ARG A 118 -26.05 4.32 2.02
N MET A 119 -26.39 3.15 2.55
CA MET A 119 -26.21 1.86 1.88
C MET A 119 -27.43 1.51 1.04
#